data_AF-A0A450U0F3-F1
#
_entry.id   AF-A0A450U0F3-F1
#
_cell.length_a   1.000
_cell.length_b   1.000
_cell.length_c   1.000
_cell.angle_alpha   90.00
_cell.angle_beta   90.00
_cell.angle_gamma   90.00
#
_symmetry.space_group_name_H-M   'P 1'
#
loop_
_entity.id
_entity.type
_entity.pdbx_description
1 polymer ?
#
loop_
_entity_poly.entity_id
_entity_poly.type
_entity_poly.pdbx_seq_one_letter_code
_entity_poly.pdbx_strand_id
1 'polypeptide(L)'
;MPCAALETNPRAAAPVQTSTAKTPWPKTLPEQVRLLRAALDQYPEPATGQQLAKTFKGAERKRVAEILETLVAMGQAREEAGRYAVA
;
A
#
# COMPACT_ATOMS: atom_id res chain seq x y z
N MET A 1 -0.66 38.93 7.37
CA MET A 1 -1.45 37.68 7.18
C MET A 1 -1.31 37.26 5.72
N PRO A 2 -0.60 36.16 5.45
CA PRO A 2 -1.27 34.99 4.87
C PRO A 2 -1.33 33.82 5.87
N CYS A 3 -2.52 33.26 5.99
CA CYS A 3 -2.85 32.04 6.73
C CYS A 3 -2.91 30.89 5.72
N ALA A 4 -2.07 29.86 5.89
CA ALA A 4 -2.10 28.51 5.29
C ALA A 4 -0.64 28.01 5.09
N ALA A 5 -0.21 26.81 5.45
CA ALA A 5 -0.82 25.71 6.16
C ALA A 5 0.34 24.97 6.85
N LEU A 6 0.17 24.68 8.14
CA LEU A 6 0.92 23.63 8.81
C LEU A 6 0.56 22.30 8.13
N GLU A 7 1.40 21.81 7.24
CA GLU A 7 1.46 20.38 7.01
C GLU A 7 2.93 19.97 6.94
N THR A 8 3.52 19.93 8.14
CA THR A 8 4.55 18.96 8.46
C THR A 8 4.00 17.60 8.03
N ASN A 9 4.38 17.16 6.84
CA ASN A 9 4.30 15.78 6.42
C ASN A 9 5.24 15.01 7.34
N PRO A 10 4.74 14.21 8.32
CA PRO A 10 5.63 13.38 9.07
C PRO A 10 6.07 12.28 8.11
N ARG A 11 7.29 12.44 7.58
CA ARG A 11 8.16 11.32 7.24
C ARG A 11 8.40 10.53 8.52
N ALA A 12 7.38 9.80 8.97
CA ALA A 12 7.46 8.85 10.04
C ALA A 12 8.02 7.56 9.44
N ALA A 13 9.33 7.43 9.59
CA ALA A 13 10.04 6.18 9.48
C ALA A 13 9.33 5.08 10.29
N ALA A 14 9.28 3.87 9.74
CA ALA A 14 9.30 2.64 10.52
C ALA A 14 10.40 1.75 9.94
N PRO A 15 11.23 1.14 10.79
CA PRO A 15 12.39 0.37 10.36
C PRO A 15 11.96 -0.79 9.48
N VAL A 16 12.76 -1.06 8.45
CA VAL A 16 12.74 -2.25 7.62
C VAL A 16 12.86 -3.49 8.50
N GLN A 17 11.73 -4.04 8.93
CA GLN A 17 11.70 -5.39 9.49
C GLN A 17 11.72 -6.35 8.30
N THR A 18 12.93 -6.58 7.79
CA THR A 18 13.27 -7.76 7.00
C THR A 18 12.98 -9.00 7.84
N SER A 19 11.77 -9.52 7.72
CA SER A 19 11.48 -10.87 8.18
C SER A 19 10.79 -11.59 7.04
N THR A 20 11.55 -12.49 6.42
CA THR A 20 11.20 -13.38 5.31
C THR A 20 10.16 -14.43 5.73
N ALA A 21 9.16 -14.02 6.49
CA ALA A 21 7.98 -14.79 6.87
C ALA A 21 6.76 -14.01 6.38
N LYS A 22 5.97 -14.62 5.48
CA LYS A 22 4.77 -14.03 4.85
C LYS A 22 4.03 -13.10 5.83
N THR A 23 4.02 -11.81 5.53
CA THR A 23 3.49 -10.80 6.46
C THR A 23 2.02 -11.12 6.76
N PRO A 24 1.63 -11.25 8.04
CA PRO A 24 0.24 -11.48 8.41
C PRO A 24 -0.61 -10.29 7.98
N TRP A 25 -1.81 -10.56 7.45
CA TRP A 25 -2.72 -9.49 7.03
C TRP A 25 -3.26 -8.75 8.27
N PRO A 26 -2.94 -7.45 8.45
CA PRO A 26 -3.35 -6.70 9.62
C PRO A 26 -4.85 -6.43 9.57
N LYS A 27 -5.46 -6.24 10.75
CA LYS A 27 -6.91 -5.96 10.86
C LYS A 27 -7.23 -4.48 10.70
N THR A 28 -6.25 -3.60 10.86
CA THR A 28 -6.43 -2.15 10.80
C THR A 28 -6.21 -1.65 9.38
N LEU A 29 -7.12 -0.80 8.90
CA LEU A 29 -7.00 -0.15 7.59
C LEU A 29 -5.66 0.55 7.35
N PRO A 30 -5.16 1.42 8.26
CA PRO A 30 -3.91 2.14 8.01
C PRO A 30 -2.69 1.21 7.91
N GLU A 31 -2.65 0.10 8.65
CA GLU A 31 -1.59 -0.89 8.44
C GLU A 31 -1.75 -1.63 7.12
N GLN A 32 -2.97 -2.04 6.74
CA GLN A 32 -3.22 -2.69 5.44
C GLN A 32 -2.70 -1.84 4.28
N VAL A 33 -2.94 -0.53 4.33
CA VAL A 33 -2.43 0.44 3.35
C VAL A 33 -0.90 0.48 3.34
N ARG A 34 -0.27 0.62 4.51
CA ARG A 34 1.20 0.65 4.62
C ARG A 34 1.83 -0.62 4.07
N LEU A 35 1.21 -1.76 4.34
CA LEU A 35 1.69 -3.08 3.92
C LEU A 35 1.56 -3.26 2.39
N LEU A 36 0.44 -2.84 1.81
CA LEU A 36 0.25 -2.84 0.36
C LEU A 36 1.23 -1.89 -0.34
N ARG A 37 1.42 -0.69 0.20
CA ARG A 37 2.37 0.28 -0.35
C ARG A 37 3.82 -0.21 -0.27
N ALA A 38 4.20 -0.79 0.87
CA ALA A 38 5.53 -1.39 1.03
C ALA A 38 5.73 -2.54 0.03
N ALA A 39 4.72 -3.39 -0.18
CA ALA A 39 4.82 -4.44 -1.19
C ALA A 39 4.95 -3.88 -2.61
N LEU A 40 4.12 -2.91 -2.99
CA LEU A 40 4.22 -2.22 -4.28
C LEU A 40 5.60 -1.58 -4.49
N ASP A 41 6.20 -1.00 -3.46
CA ASP A 41 7.55 -0.42 -3.50
C ASP A 41 8.64 -1.48 -3.72
N GLN A 42 8.43 -2.70 -3.22
CA GLN A 42 9.32 -3.84 -3.48
C GLN A 42 9.14 -4.46 -4.87
N TYR A 43 8.01 -4.22 -5.53
CA TYR A 43 7.77 -4.68 -6.89
C TYR A 43 8.20 -3.61 -7.90
N PRO A 44 9.29 -3.83 -8.67
CA PRO A 44 9.69 -2.91 -9.73
C PRO A 44 8.72 -2.89 -10.92
N GLU A 45 7.81 -3.87 -10.98
CA GLU A 45 6.80 -4.00 -12.04
C GLU A 45 5.39 -3.89 -11.46
N PRO A 46 4.41 -3.40 -12.25
CA PRO A 46 3.05 -3.24 -11.78
C PRO A 46 2.43 -4.61 -11.42
N ALA A 47 1.99 -4.75 -10.18
CA ALA A 47 1.51 -6.00 -9.60
C ALA A 47 -0.02 -6.05 -9.56
N THR A 48 -0.62 -7.20 -9.88
CA THR A 48 -2.07 -7.36 -9.75
C THR A 48 -2.48 -7.53 -8.29
N GLY A 49 -3.71 -7.13 -7.94
CA GLY A 49 -4.24 -7.31 -6.58
C GLY A 49 -4.22 -8.77 -6.12
N GLN A 50 -4.34 -9.74 -7.04
CA GLN A 50 -4.19 -11.17 -6.73
C GLN A 50 -2.74 -11.56 -6.42
N GLN A 51 -1.75 -10.96 -7.10
CA GLN A 51 -0.33 -11.19 -6.82
C GLN A 51 0.03 -10.67 -5.42
N LEU A 52 -0.40 -9.44 -5.12
CA LEU A 52 -0.21 -8.81 -3.80
C LEU A 52 -0.88 -9.64 -2.68
N ALA A 53 -2.12 -10.08 -2.88
CA ALA A 53 -2.82 -10.91 -1.90
C ALA A 53 -2.12 -12.25 -1.61
N LYS A 54 -1.40 -12.83 -2.58
CA LYS A 54 -0.63 -14.08 -2.38
C LYS A 54 0.63 -13.88 -1.53
N THR A 55 1.19 -12.67 -1.52
CA THR A 55 2.38 -12.31 -0.73
C THR A 55 2.06 -12.26 0.76
N PHE A 56 0.81 -11.96 1.10
CA PHE A 56 0.36 -11.82 2.49
C PHE A 56 -0.38 -13.05 3.00
N LYS A 57 -0.26 -13.32 4.30
CA LYS A 57 -0.95 -14.42 4.95
C LYS A 57 -2.32 -13.96 5.45
N GLY A 58 -3.39 -14.43 4.80
CA GLY A 58 -4.78 -14.11 5.15
C GLY A 58 -5.34 -12.85 4.51
N ALA A 59 -4.69 -12.33 3.46
CA ALA A 59 -5.22 -11.20 2.69
C ALA A 59 -6.31 -11.66 1.74
N GLU A 60 -7.45 -10.98 1.77
CA GLU A 60 -8.53 -11.22 0.84
C GLU A 60 -8.35 -10.37 -0.42
N ARG A 61 -8.47 -10.98 -1.60
CA ARG A 61 -8.29 -10.27 -2.88
C ARG A 61 -9.24 -9.09 -3.04
N LYS A 62 -10.50 -9.25 -2.63
CA LYS A 62 -11.50 -8.17 -2.65
C LYS A 62 -11.03 -7.01 -1.80
N ARG A 63 -10.65 -7.30 -0.54
CA ARG A 63 -10.15 -6.29 0.39
C ARG A 63 -8.90 -5.57 -0.13
N VAL A 64 -7.97 -6.32 -0.72
CA VAL A 64 -6.76 -5.76 -1.34
C VAL A 64 -7.12 -4.82 -2.49
N ALA A 65 -8.02 -5.24 -3.39
CA ALA A 65 -8.47 -4.44 -4.52
C ALA A 65 -9.17 -3.15 -4.08
N GLU A 66 -10.08 -3.21 -3.09
CA GLU A 66 -10.76 -2.01 -2.56
C GLU A 66 -9.77 -0.98 -2.01
N ILE A 67 -8.75 -1.43 -1.27
CA ILE A 67 -7.73 -0.54 -0.71
C ILE A 67 -6.86 0.05 -1.81
N LEU A 68 -6.48 -0.74 -2.81
CA LEU A 68 -5.71 -0.27 -3.95
C LEU A 68 -6.50 0.75 -4.77
N GLU A 69 -7.79 0.52 -5.02
CA GLU A 69 -8.66 1.48 -5.70
C GLU A 69 -8.78 2.79 -4.92
N THR A 70 -8.89 2.72 -3.59
CA THR A 70 -8.85 3.91 -2.72
C THR A 70 -7.51 4.64 -2.83
N LEU A 71 -6.38 3.92 -2.88
CA LEU A 71 -5.06 4.50 -3.07
C LEU A 71 -4.90 5.17 -4.44
N VAL A 72 -5.48 4.57 -5.48
CA VAL A 72 -5.50 5.15 -6.84
C VAL A 72 -6.35 6.41 -6.88
N ALA A 73 -7.53 6.39 -6.26
CA ALA A 73 -8.39 7.57 -6.15
C ALA A 73 -7.72 8.74 -5.43
N MET A 74 -6.87 8.46 -4.43
CA MET A 74 -6.07 9.46 -3.72
C MET A 74 -4.75 9.83 -4.44
N GLY A 75 -4.43 9.21 -5.59
CA GLY A 75 -3.18 9.43 -6.31
C GLY A 75 -1.93 8.89 -5.61
N GLN A 76 -2.09 7.96 -4.66
CA GLN A 76 -1.00 7.29 -3.93
C GLN A 76 -0.51 6.01 -4.63
N ALA A 77 -1.30 5.48 -5.55
CA ALA A 77 -0.95 4.37 -6.44
C ALA A 77 -1.44 4.67 -7.85
N ARG A 78 -0.82 4.04 -8.85
CA ARG A 78 -1.29 4.06 -10.24
C ARG A 78 -1.83 2.70 -10.61
N GLU A 79 -2.97 2.68 -11.27
CA GLU A 79 -3.50 1.47 -11.89
C GLU A 79 -3.26 1.55 -13.41
N GLU A 80 -2.69 0.48 -13.97
CA GLU A 80 -2.42 0.32 -15.39
C GLU A 80 -2.95 -1.05 -15.82
N ALA A 81 -4.07 -1.04 -16.55
CA ALA A 81 -4.68 -2.24 -17.14
C ALA A 81 -4.90 -3.39 -16.13
N GLY A 82 -5.37 -3.07 -14.93
CA GLY A 82 -5.63 -4.01 -13.84
C GLY A 82 -4.39 -4.37 -12.99
N ARG A 83 -3.28 -3.67 -13.19
CA ARG A 83 -2.04 -3.81 -12.40
C ARG A 83 -1.78 -2.53 -11.63
N TYR A 84 -1.27 -2.65 -10.41
CA TYR A 84 -1.05 -1.52 -9.52
C TYR A 84 0.45 -1.29 -9.35
N ALA A 85 0.87 -0.04 -9.43
CA ALA A 85 2.23 0.43 -9.15
C ALA A 85 2.17 1.59 -8.16
N VAL A 86 3.30 1.88 -7.51
CA VAL A 86 3.43 3.12 -6.74
C VAL A 86 3.36 4.33 -7.67
N ALA A 87 2.65 5.39 -7.26
CA ALA A 87 2.41 6.58 -8.08
C ALA A 87 3.62 7.52 -8.20
#